data_AF-A0A1Q4ZKS5-F1
#
_entry.id   AF-A0A1Q4ZKS5-F1
#
_cell.length_a   1.000
_cell.length_b   1.000
_cell.length_c   1.000
_cell.angle_alpha   90.00
_cell.angle_beta   90.00
_cell.angle_gamma   90.00
#
_symmetry.space_group_name_H-M   'P 1'
#
loop_
_entity.id
_entity.type
_entity.pdbx_description
1 polymer ?
#
loop_
_entity_poly.entity_id
_entity_poly.type
_entity_poly.pdbx_seq_one_letter_code
_entity_poly.pdbx_strand_id
1 'polypeptide(L)'
;MSNTPPVCRARWGDIPEIVDLVAGPFAESAVGAWLVPEGHRRRDVLAAVIRVWAEHALLFGEAYLLKDHSAAAVWLHRYGPVPPPNDYGERLAVACGDYLDRFLHLDDVLRAHRPVDPHNHLAFFSVAPVPHRNRRAATLLATSNARMGQGLLPTYAEATTTAERDLYARHGYVPHEPFSLPDGTIAYPMWRYPGQRRPGHHSSTRTRRPDQPARTHPLNDLSIRIILDTSAIIAFAKGSIAVGEAIAAVADEGGLFGLPVMCLAEASRSGADPIRLDLLVNHPAAAVLTVDPLKWRAFAVICRRTGQLDTASALLAAADHDCAVLSEHP
;
A
#
# COMPACT_ATOMS: atom_id res chain seq x y z
N MET A 1 -16.51 -13.43 25.56
CA MET A 1 -16.29 -12.42 24.50
C MET A 1 -15.21 -12.94 23.56
N SER A 2 -15.55 -13.48 22.38
CA SER A 2 -14.52 -14.01 21.48
C SER A 2 -13.70 -12.85 20.90
N ASN A 3 -12.39 -12.85 21.17
CA ASN A 3 -11.46 -11.88 20.61
C ASN A 3 -11.27 -12.21 19.11
N THR A 4 -11.28 -11.21 18.23
CA THR A 4 -10.91 -11.46 16.83
C THR A 4 -9.42 -11.83 16.79
N PRO A 5 -8.99 -12.83 16.00
CA PRO A 5 -7.57 -13.14 15.87
C PRO A 5 -6.77 -11.90 15.44
N PRO A 6 -5.48 -11.81 15.80
CA PRO A 6 -4.64 -10.72 15.34
C PRO A 6 -4.46 -10.79 13.82
N VAL A 7 -4.28 -9.62 13.20
CA VAL A 7 -3.97 -9.48 11.78
C VAL A 7 -2.45 -9.49 11.61
N CYS A 8 -1.95 -10.37 10.76
CA CYS A 8 -0.54 -10.56 10.46
C CYS A 8 -0.28 -10.21 8.98
N ARG A 9 0.90 -9.64 8.69
CA ARG A 9 1.36 -9.51 7.30
C ARG A 9 1.69 -10.90 6.78
N ALA A 10 1.18 -11.23 5.61
CA ALA A 10 1.46 -12.48 4.91
C ALA A 10 2.88 -12.49 4.34
N ARG A 11 3.43 -13.68 4.22
CA ARG A 11 4.74 -13.99 3.65
C ARG A 11 4.56 -14.93 2.46
N TRP A 12 5.64 -15.17 1.71
CA TRP A 12 5.63 -16.07 0.56
C TRP A 12 5.11 -17.48 0.89
N GLY A 13 5.38 -17.96 2.11
CA GLY A 13 4.89 -19.26 2.58
C GLY A 13 3.36 -19.32 2.78
N ASP A 14 2.67 -18.19 2.90
CA ASP A 14 1.22 -18.11 3.14
C ASP A 14 0.39 -18.06 1.84
N ILE A 15 1.04 -18.12 0.68
CA ILE A 15 0.37 -18.08 -0.63
C ILE A 15 -0.67 -19.20 -0.78
N PRO A 16 -0.39 -20.47 -0.42
CA PRO A 16 -1.38 -21.54 -0.51
C PRO A 16 -2.69 -21.20 0.24
N GLU A 17 -2.58 -20.68 1.47
CA GLU A 17 -3.72 -20.31 2.30
C GLU A 17 -4.50 -19.13 1.72
N ILE A 18 -3.81 -18.13 1.16
CA ILE A 18 -4.46 -17.01 0.45
C ILE A 18 -5.24 -17.53 -0.77
N VAL A 19 -4.62 -18.40 -1.57
CA VAL A 19 -5.24 -18.98 -2.77
C VAL A 19 -6.49 -19.77 -2.39
N ASP A 20 -6.43 -20.62 -1.36
CA ASP A 20 -7.58 -21.39 -0.91
C ASP A 20 -8.72 -20.52 -0.39
N LEU A 21 -8.41 -19.45 0.37
CA LEU A 21 -9.40 -18.51 0.87
C LEU A 21 -10.13 -17.76 -0.25
N VAL A 22 -9.44 -17.42 -1.33
CA VAL A 22 -10.01 -16.60 -2.42
C VAL A 22 -10.66 -17.46 -3.50
N ALA A 23 -10.05 -18.59 -3.88
CA ALA A 23 -10.48 -19.39 -5.02
C ALA A 23 -11.85 -20.06 -4.82
N GLY A 24 -12.15 -20.53 -3.61
CA GLY A 24 -13.44 -21.17 -3.32
C GLY A 24 -14.63 -20.23 -3.54
N PRO A 25 -14.75 -19.12 -2.78
CA PRO A 25 -15.83 -18.15 -2.99
C PRO A 25 -15.87 -17.58 -4.40
N PHE A 26 -14.72 -17.39 -5.05
CA PHE A 26 -14.68 -16.88 -6.41
C PHE A 26 -15.22 -17.90 -7.42
N ALA A 27 -14.93 -19.20 -7.25
CA ALA A 27 -15.49 -20.26 -8.08
C ALA A 27 -17.02 -20.40 -7.94
N GLU A 28 -17.58 -20.02 -6.79
CA GLU A 28 -19.03 -20.02 -6.55
C GLU A 28 -19.74 -18.77 -7.10
N SER A 29 -18.98 -17.73 -7.50
CA SER A 29 -19.55 -16.49 -8.04
C SER A 29 -20.02 -16.62 -9.49
N ALA A 30 -20.91 -15.71 -9.91
CA ALA A 30 -21.36 -15.61 -11.30
C ALA A 30 -20.19 -15.33 -12.26
N VAL A 31 -19.27 -14.45 -11.87
CA VAL A 31 -18.04 -14.14 -12.62
C VAL A 31 -17.17 -15.39 -12.77
N GLY A 32 -16.96 -16.15 -11.70
CA GLY A 32 -16.20 -17.40 -11.75
C GLY A 32 -16.84 -18.47 -12.63
N ALA A 33 -18.17 -18.58 -12.59
CA ALA A 33 -18.94 -19.47 -13.47
C ALA A 33 -18.91 -19.04 -14.93
N TRP A 34 -18.86 -17.74 -15.20
CA TRP A 34 -18.66 -17.20 -16.52
C TRP A 34 -17.22 -17.40 -17.01
N LEU A 35 -16.20 -17.17 -16.18
CA LEU A 35 -14.80 -17.38 -16.57
C LEU A 35 -14.54 -18.85 -16.93
N VAL A 36 -15.03 -19.78 -16.11
CA VAL A 36 -14.85 -21.22 -16.31
C VAL A 36 -16.19 -21.95 -16.13
N PRO A 37 -16.95 -22.19 -17.22
CA PRO A 37 -18.25 -22.87 -17.16
C PRO A 37 -18.17 -24.28 -16.56
N GLU A 38 -17.07 -24.99 -16.83
CA GLU A 38 -16.83 -26.36 -16.35
C GLU A 38 -16.57 -26.38 -14.83
N GLY A 39 -17.62 -26.66 -14.06
CA GLY A 39 -17.57 -26.61 -12.59
C GLY A 39 -16.48 -27.49 -11.96
N HIS A 40 -16.16 -28.63 -12.58
CA HIS A 40 -15.12 -29.54 -12.07
C HIS A 40 -13.69 -28.99 -12.25
N ARG A 41 -13.45 -28.08 -13.21
CA ARG A 41 -12.14 -27.44 -13.45
C ARG A 41 -12.03 -26.05 -12.84
N ARG A 42 -13.17 -25.40 -12.59
CA ARG A 42 -13.25 -23.99 -12.21
C ARG A 42 -12.38 -23.63 -11.02
N ARG A 43 -12.45 -24.39 -9.92
CA ARG A 43 -11.66 -24.09 -8.72
C ARG A 43 -10.16 -24.13 -9.03
N ASP A 44 -9.70 -25.15 -9.77
CA ASP A 44 -8.28 -25.34 -10.06
C ASP A 44 -7.73 -24.25 -10.98
N VAL A 45 -8.48 -23.90 -12.03
CA VAL A 45 -8.13 -22.81 -12.95
C VAL A 45 -8.08 -21.47 -12.21
N LEU A 46 -9.10 -21.14 -11.42
CA LEU A 46 -9.12 -19.87 -10.68
C LEU A 46 -8.03 -19.84 -9.60
N ALA A 47 -7.76 -20.96 -8.92
CA ALA A 47 -6.68 -21.06 -7.96
C ALA A 47 -5.31 -20.82 -8.60
N ALA A 48 -5.07 -21.35 -9.81
CA ALA A 48 -3.85 -21.10 -10.56
C ALA A 48 -3.69 -19.61 -10.90
N VAL A 49 -4.75 -18.95 -11.38
CA VAL A 49 -4.72 -17.51 -11.69
C VAL A 49 -4.54 -16.65 -10.44
N ILE A 50 -5.25 -16.94 -9.36
CA ILE A 50 -5.12 -16.22 -8.08
C ILE A 50 -3.70 -16.35 -7.52
N ARG A 51 -3.07 -17.52 -7.68
CA ARG A 51 -1.67 -17.72 -7.27
C ARG A 51 -0.73 -16.74 -7.96
N VAL A 52 -0.88 -16.54 -9.27
CA VAL A 52 -0.07 -15.56 -10.04
C VAL A 52 -0.22 -14.16 -9.45
N TRP A 53 -1.45 -13.74 -9.16
CA TRP A 53 -1.72 -12.42 -8.60
C TRP A 53 -1.29 -12.28 -7.13
N ALA A 54 -1.38 -13.33 -6.33
CA ALA A 54 -0.91 -13.34 -4.93
C ALA A 54 0.61 -13.22 -4.84
N GLU A 55 1.35 -13.96 -5.68
CA GLU A 55 2.80 -13.83 -5.82
C GLU A 55 3.19 -12.41 -6.22
N HIS A 56 2.51 -11.86 -7.24
CA HIS A 56 2.76 -10.51 -7.71
C HIS A 56 2.46 -9.46 -6.65
N ALA A 57 1.37 -9.62 -5.90
CA ALA A 57 1.03 -8.74 -4.79
C ALA A 57 2.04 -8.79 -3.64
N LEU A 58 2.76 -9.89 -3.43
CA LEU A 58 3.84 -9.91 -2.42
C LEU A 58 5.14 -9.22 -2.90
N LEU A 59 5.26 -8.94 -4.20
CA LEU A 59 6.39 -8.20 -4.78
C LEU A 59 6.08 -6.70 -4.94
N PHE A 60 4.88 -6.38 -5.44
CA PHE A 60 4.46 -5.02 -5.80
C PHE A 60 3.40 -4.45 -4.86
N GLY A 61 3.27 -5.05 -3.68
CA GLY A 61 2.15 -4.84 -2.78
C GLY A 61 2.40 -5.46 -1.42
N GLU A 62 1.32 -5.79 -0.73
CA GLU A 62 1.35 -6.53 0.52
C GLU A 62 0.08 -7.37 0.68
N ALA A 63 0.14 -8.42 1.48
CA ALA A 63 -1.06 -9.15 1.89
C ALA A 63 -1.14 -9.28 3.41
N TYR A 64 -2.35 -9.41 3.93
CA TYR A 64 -2.65 -9.52 5.35
C TYR A 64 -3.63 -10.66 5.60
N LEU A 65 -3.38 -11.41 6.67
CA LEU A 65 -4.18 -12.55 7.10
C LEU A 65 -4.63 -12.36 8.54
N LEU A 66 -5.79 -12.91 8.90
CA LEU A 66 -6.03 -13.24 10.31
C LEU A 66 -5.13 -14.41 10.70
N LYS A 67 -4.59 -14.41 11.92
CA LYS A 67 -3.64 -15.44 12.40
C LYS A 67 -4.19 -16.87 12.36
N ASP A 68 -5.50 -17.05 12.32
CA ASP A 68 -6.14 -18.35 12.15
C ASP A 68 -6.48 -18.68 10.68
N HIS A 69 -5.91 -17.93 9.73
CA HIS A 69 -6.06 -18.11 8.28
C HIS A 69 -7.52 -18.14 7.81
N SER A 70 -8.40 -17.44 8.51
CA SER A 70 -9.84 -17.38 8.17
C SER A 70 -10.22 -16.20 7.27
N ALA A 71 -9.28 -15.30 6.99
CA ALA A 71 -9.53 -14.13 6.16
C ALA A 71 -8.23 -13.60 5.56
N ALA A 72 -8.29 -13.12 4.32
CA ALA A 72 -7.18 -12.55 3.57
C ALA A 72 -7.56 -11.20 2.92
N ALA A 73 -6.63 -10.27 2.93
CA ALA A 73 -6.70 -9.00 2.20
C ALA A 73 -5.40 -8.83 1.41
N VAL A 74 -5.48 -8.82 0.09
CA VAL A 74 -4.35 -8.77 -0.84
C VAL A 74 -4.36 -7.42 -1.54
N TRP A 75 -3.24 -6.70 -1.43
CA TRP A 75 -3.10 -5.33 -1.89
C TRP A 75 -2.03 -5.21 -2.97
N LEU A 76 -2.27 -4.35 -3.96
CA LEU A 76 -1.28 -3.89 -4.92
C LEU A 76 -1.00 -2.40 -4.68
N HIS A 77 0.26 -2.01 -4.59
CA HIS A 77 0.66 -0.61 -4.52
C HIS A 77 0.74 -0.05 -5.94
N ARG A 78 -0.23 0.78 -6.34
CA ARG A 78 -0.28 1.42 -7.66
C ARG A 78 0.20 2.86 -7.55
N TYR A 79 1.51 3.08 -7.44
CA TYR A 79 2.11 4.43 -7.46
C TYR A 79 2.18 5.03 -8.88
N GLY A 80 1.89 4.20 -9.88
CA GLY A 80 1.86 4.47 -11.31
C GLY A 80 1.47 3.17 -12.04
N PRO A 81 1.79 3.01 -13.33
CA PRO A 81 1.62 1.74 -14.02
C PRO A 81 2.37 0.62 -13.29
N VAL A 82 1.65 -0.39 -12.80
CA VAL A 82 2.27 -1.58 -12.21
C VAL A 82 2.58 -2.55 -13.35
N PRO A 83 3.83 -3.03 -13.49
CA PRO A 83 4.14 -4.01 -14.51
C PRO A 83 3.27 -5.25 -14.31
N PRO A 84 2.88 -5.96 -15.39
CA PRO A 84 2.16 -7.22 -15.21
C PRO A 84 3.02 -8.23 -14.43
N PRO A 85 2.41 -9.28 -13.86
CA PRO A 85 3.17 -10.39 -13.28
C PRO A 85 4.25 -10.93 -14.25
N ASN A 86 5.34 -11.46 -13.71
CA ASN A 86 6.38 -12.07 -14.54
C ASN A 86 5.77 -13.20 -15.39
N ASP A 87 6.08 -13.18 -16.69
CA ASP A 87 5.56 -14.12 -17.68
C ASP A 87 4.03 -14.24 -17.68
N TYR A 88 3.32 -13.15 -17.33
CA TYR A 88 1.88 -13.18 -17.10
C TYR A 88 1.10 -13.81 -18.24
N GLY A 89 1.41 -13.45 -19.49
CA GLY A 89 0.73 -14.00 -20.67
C GLY A 89 0.87 -15.51 -20.78
N GLU A 90 2.08 -16.05 -20.59
CA GLU A 90 2.35 -17.49 -20.64
C GLU A 90 1.70 -18.22 -19.46
N ARG A 91 1.88 -17.70 -18.25
CA ARG A 91 1.31 -18.29 -17.02
C ARG A 91 -0.21 -18.28 -17.05
N LEU A 92 -0.82 -17.21 -17.58
CA LEU A 92 -2.27 -17.12 -17.74
C LEU A 92 -2.76 -18.09 -18.82
N ALA A 93 -2.06 -18.21 -19.95
CA ALA A 93 -2.39 -19.17 -20.99
C ALA A 93 -2.33 -20.63 -20.47
N VAL A 94 -1.28 -20.97 -19.72
CA VAL A 94 -1.14 -22.30 -19.09
C VAL A 94 -2.24 -22.55 -18.06
N ALA A 95 -2.55 -21.57 -17.20
CA ALA A 95 -3.57 -21.71 -16.16
C ALA A 95 -4.99 -21.83 -16.74
N CYS A 96 -5.32 -20.99 -17.73
CA CYS A 96 -6.67 -20.86 -18.26
C CYS A 96 -6.99 -21.85 -19.37
N GLY A 97 -5.99 -22.29 -20.15
CA GLY A 97 -6.21 -23.10 -21.35
C GLY A 97 -7.25 -22.46 -22.29
N ASP A 98 -8.27 -23.23 -22.66
CA ASP A 98 -9.34 -22.80 -23.57
C ASP A 98 -10.18 -21.60 -23.06
N TYR A 99 -10.04 -21.22 -21.78
CA TYR A 99 -10.78 -20.10 -21.19
C TYR A 99 -10.05 -18.76 -21.26
N LEU A 100 -8.82 -18.72 -21.80
CA LEU A 100 -7.93 -17.54 -21.77
C LEU A 100 -8.63 -16.24 -22.21
N ASP A 101 -9.37 -16.27 -23.32
CA ASP A 101 -10.06 -15.09 -23.86
C ASP A 101 -11.04 -14.45 -22.87
N ARG A 102 -11.69 -15.25 -22.02
CA ARG A 102 -12.60 -14.73 -20.99
C ARG A 102 -11.86 -13.98 -19.90
N PHE A 103 -10.68 -14.46 -19.52
CA PHE A 103 -9.82 -13.79 -18.55
C PHE A 103 -9.26 -12.48 -19.10
N LEU A 104 -8.80 -12.49 -20.36
CA LEU A 104 -8.34 -11.27 -21.03
C LEU A 104 -9.47 -10.24 -21.16
N HIS A 105 -10.68 -10.68 -21.53
CA HIS A 105 -11.83 -9.80 -21.62
C HIS A 105 -12.23 -9.19 -20.27
N LEU A 106 -12.19 -9.98 -19.19
CA LEU A 106 -12.43 -9.46 -17.84
C LEU A 106 -11.35 -8.44 -17.43
N ASP A 107 -10.07 -8.72 -17.70
CA ASP A 107 -8.98 -7.80 -17.38
C ASP A 107 -9.11 -6.48 -18.14
N ASP A 108 -9.48 -6.51 -19.43
CA ASP A 108 -9.74 -5.31 -20.23
C ASP A 108 -10.88 -4.45 -19.66
N VAL A 109 -12.00 -5.09 -19.29
CA VAL A 109 -13.15 -4.38 -18.69
C VAL A 109 -12.76 -3.75 -17.35
N LEU A 110 -12.07 -4.48 -16.48
CA LEU A 110 -11.61 -3.96 -15.20
C LEU A 110 -10.58 -2.83 -15.39
N ARG A 111 -9.63 -2.99 -16.31
CA ARG A 111 -8.60 -1.99 -16.62
C ARG A 111 -9.19 -0.69 -17.16
N ALA A 112 -10.24 -0.76 -17.98
CA ALA A 112 -10.90 0.41 -18.54
C ALA A 112 -11.58 1.30 -17.47
N HIS A 113 -12.02 0.70 -16.36
CA HIS A 113 -12.70 1.41 -15.27
C HIS A 113 -11.81 1.70 -14.06
N ARG A 114 -10.61 1.11 -14.01
CA ARG A 114 -9.70 1.30 -12.89
C ARG A 114 -9.11 2.72 -12.90
N PRO A 115 -9.04 3.41 -11.75
CA PRO A 115 -8.44 4.73 -11.66
C PRO A 115 -6.98 4.76 -12.12
N VAL A 116 -6.59 5.87 -12.74
CA VAL A 116 -5.21 6.10 -13.21
C VAL A 116 -4.34 6.74 -12.12
N ASP A 117 -4.95 7.51 -11.21
CA ASP A 117 -4.24 8.20 -10.13
C ASP A 117 -3.57 7.22 -9.15
N PRO A 118 -2.44 7.58 -8.53
CA PRO A 118 -1.77 6.73 -7.55
C PRO A 118 -2.67 6.30 -6.38
N HIS A 119 -2.73 4.99 -6.11
CA HIS A 119 -3.55 4.42 -5.03
C HIS A 119 -3.09 3.03 -4.57
N ASN A 120 -3.57 2.62 -3.41
CA ASN A 120 -3.47 1.24 -2.93
C ASN A 120 -4.72 0.46 -3.36
N HIS A 121 -4.54 -0.61 -4.12
CA HIS A 121 -5.64 -1.39 -4.68
C HIS A 121 -5.87 -2.66 -3.86
N LEU A 122 -7.05 -2.82 -3.25
CA LEU A 122 -7.49 -4.06 -2.61
C LEU A 122 -7.93 -5.04 -3.70
N ALA A 123 -6.99 -5.82 -4.22
CA ALA A 123 -7.22 -6.73 -5.34
C ALA A 123 -8.05 -7.95 -4.94
N PHE A 124 -7.80 -8.50 -3.74
CA PHE A 124 -8.62 -9.59 -3.19
C PHE A 124 -8.97 -9.33 -1.73
N PHE A 125 -10.22 -9.62 -1.39
CA PHE A 125 -10.68 -9.62 -0.01
C PHE A 125 -11.61 -10.81 0.21
N SER A 126 -11.21 -11.74 1.07
CA SER A 126 -12.00 -12.94 1.34
C SER A 126 -12.03 -13.27 2.83
N VAL A 127 -13.17 -13.81 3.26
CA VAL A 127 -13.40 -14.29 4.62
C VAL A 127 -14.17 -15.59 4.58
N ALA A 128 -13.59 -16.63 5.18
CA ALA A 128 -14.16 -17.96 5.29
C ALA A 128 -15.57 -17.93 5.94
N PRO A 129 -16.44 -18.92 5.63
CA PRO A 129 -17.78 -19.04 6.20
C PRO A 129 -17.74 -19.56 7.65
N VAL A 130 -17.06 -18.83 8.54
CA VAL A 130 -16.86 -19.17 9.96
C VAL A 130 -17.70 -18.28 10.87
N PRO A 131 -17.95 -18.68 12.13
CA PRO A 131 -18.59 -17.83 13.12
C PRO A 131 -17.94 -16.44 13.21
N HIS A 132 -18.79 -15.42 13.35
CA HIS A 132 -18.38 -14.01 13.40
C HIS A 132 -17.70 -13.48 12.13
N ARG A 133 -18.00 -14.06 10.95
CA ARG A 133 -17.51 -13.61 9.63
C ARG A 133 -17.49 -12.10 9.45
N ASN A 134 -18.59 -11.41 9.75
CA ASN A 134 -18.68 -9.95 9.59
C ASN A 134 -17.70 -9.19 10.48
N ARG A 135 -17.47 -9.67 11.72
CA ARG A 135 -16.51 -9.06 12.64
C ARG A 135 -15.08 -9.29 12.18
N ARG A 136 -14.77 -10.50 11.69
CA ARG A 136 -13.47 -10.85 11.09
C ARG A 136 -13.17 -9.99 9.88
N ALA A 137 -14.15 -9.84 8.98
CA ALA A 137 -14.07 -8.95 7.81
C ALA A 137 -13.77 -7.51 8.23
N ALA A 138 -14.55 -6.96 9.17
CA ALA A 138 -14.37 -5.59 9.64
C ALA A 138 -13.00 -5.39 10.32
N THR A 139 -12.54 -6.33 11.15
CA THR A 139 -11.23 -6.25 11.80
C THR A 139 -10.09 -6.29 10.79
N LEU A 140 -10.12 -7.23 9.84
CA LEU A 140 -9.09 -7.33 8.82
C LEU A 140 -9.05 -6.06 7.96
N LEU A 141 -10.20 -5.65 7.42
CA LEU A 141 -10.30 -4.48 6.54
C LEU A 141 -9.90 -3.18 7.26
N ALA A 142 -10.30 -2.98 8.52
CA ALA A 142 -9.88 -1.80 9.28
C ALA A 142 -8.38 -1.79 9.52
N THR A 143 -7.81 -2.94 9.87
CA THR A 143 -6.38 -3.05 10.21
C THR A 143 -5.50 -2.89 8.98
N SER A 144 -5.84 -3.55 7.86
CA SER A 144 -5.09 -3.39 6.61
C SER A 144 -5.25 -1.97 6.04
N ASN A 145 -6.42 -1.34 6.13
CA ASN A 145 -6.58 0.07 5.74
C ASN A 145 -5.75 1.04 6.57
N ALA A 146 -5.60 0.78 7.88
CA ALA A 146 -4.74 1.60 8.73
C ALA A 146 -3.25 1.48 8.34
N ARG A 147 -2.84 0.32 7.82
CA ARG A 147 -1.50 0.11 7.24
C ARG A 147 -1.35 0.86 5.92
N MET A 148 -2.28 0.69 4.99
CA MET A 148 -2.27 1.38 3.69
C MET A 148 -2.35 2.91 3.83
N GLY A 149 -3.03 3.42 4.86
CA GLY A 149 -3.16 4.84 5.12
C GLY A 149 -1.90 5.55 5.61
N GLN A 150 -0.83 4.83 5.98
CA GLN A 150 0.46 5.44 6.38
C GLN A 150 1.13 6.18 5.21
N GLY A 151 0.93 5.70 3.98
CA GLY A 151 1.52 6.30 2.77
C GLY A 151 0.74 7.50 2.21
N LEU A 152 -0.33 7.97 2.89
CA LEU A 152 -1.20 9.06 2.43
C LEU A 152 -1.78 8.90 1.02
N LEU A 153 -1.78 7.68 0.48
CA LEU A 153 -2.45 7.35 -0.76
C LEU A 153 -3.89 6.91 -0.52
N PRO A 154 -4.79 7.22 -1.46
CA PRO A 154 -6.12 6.63 -1.48
C PRO A 154 -6.08 5.12 -1.57
N THR A 155 -7.13 4.49 -1.08
CA THR A 155 -7.38 3.05 -1.25
C THR A 155 -8.56 2.85 -2.18
N TYR A 156 -8.42 1.93 -3.12
CA TYR A 156 -9.42 1.57 -4.12
C TYR A 156 -9.78 0.09 -4.00
N ALA A 157 -11.04 -0.25 -4.27
CA ALA A 157 -11.55 -1.62 -4.31
C ALA A 157 -12.75 -1.70 -5.27
N GLU A 158 -12.91 -2.79 -6.00
CA GLU A 158 -14.17 -3.13 -6.66
C GLU A 158 -14.99 -4.10 -5.80
N ALA A 159 -16.19 -3.70 -5.40
CA ALA A 159 -17.15 -4.65 -4.83
C ALA A 159 -17.99 -5.27 -5.95
N THR A 160 -18.26 -6.57 -5.87
CA THR A 160 -19.11 -7.30 -6.84
C THR A 160 -20.44 -7.76 -6.24
N THR A 161 -20.64 -7.47 -4.95
CA THR A 161 -21.89 -7.72 -4.25
C THR A 161 -22.31 -6.50 -3.44
N THR A 162 -23.61 -6.34 -3.20
CA THR A 162 -24.14 -5.28 -2.34
C THR A 162 -23.65 -5.40 -0.90
N ALA A 163 -23.51 -6.63 -0.38
CA ALA A 163 -23.00 -6.86 0.97
C ALA A 163 -21.54 -6.42 1.14
N GLU A 164 -20.70 -6.67 0.12
CA GLU A 164 -19.32 -6.20 0.06
C GLU A 164 -19.23 -4.68 -0.07
N ARG A 165 -20.03 -4.10 -0.98
CA ARG A 165 -20.14 -2.64 -1.13
C ARG A 165 -20.50 -1.96 0.18
N ASP A 166 -21.50 -2.50 0.89
CA ASP A 166 -21.95 -1.95 2.17
C ASP A 166 -20.91 -2.13 3.27
N LEU A 167 -20.11 -3.20 3.23
CA LEU A 167 -18.95 -3.36 4.10
C LEU A 167 -17.92 -2.27 3.82
N TYR A 168 -17.50 -2.08 2.57
CA TYR A 168 -16.54 -1.03 2.21
C TYR A 168 -17.06 0.37 2.57
N ALA A 169 -18.34 0.66 2.32
CA ALA A 169 -18.96 1.93 2.71
C ALA A 169 -18.89 2.20 4.23
N ARG A 170 -19.07 1.16 5.06
CA ARG A 170 -18.90 1.28 6.53
C ARG A 170 -17.46 1.62 6.93
N HIS A 171 -16.48 1.27 6.09
CA HIS A 171 -15.06 1.52 6.30
C HIS A 171 -14.53 2.77 5.58
N GLY A 172 -15.44 3.63 5.09
CA GLY A 172 -15.09 4.95 4.55
C GLY A 172 -14.83 4.97 3.05
N TYR A 173 -15.20 3.92 2.33
CA TYR A 173 -15.21 3.94 0.88
C TYR A 173 -16.46 4.61 0.33
N VAL A 174 -16.30 5.40 -0.70
CA VAL A 174 -17.37 6.07 -1.45
C VAL A 174 -17.45 5.42 -2.83
N PRO A 175 -18.64 4.96 -3.27
CA PRO A 175 -18.80 4.36 -4.58
C PRO A 175 -18.68 5.42 -5.70
N HIS A 176 -18.10 5.00 -6.82
CA HIS A 176 -18.13 5.68 -8.11
C HIS A 176 -19.22 5.08 -9.02
N GLU A 177 -19.28 5.52 -10.27
CA GLU A 177 -20.22 5.01 -11.28
C GLU A 177 -20.06 3.49 -11.44
N PRO A 178 -21.11 2.70 -11.15
CA PRO A 178 -21.06 1.25 -11.34
C PRO A 178 -20.98 0.87 -12.81
N PHE A 179 -20.34 -0.26 -13.10
CA PHE A 179 -20.24 -0.79 -14.46
C PHE A 179 -20.55 -2.30 -14.48
N SER A 180 -20.91 -2.80 -15.65
CA SER A 180 -21.22 -4.22 -15.85
C SER A 180 -19.97 -5.01 -16.19
N LEU A 181 -19.76 -6.12 -15.50
CA LEU A 181 -18.81 -7.16 -15.89
C LEU A 181 -19.37 -8.00 -17.06
N PRO A 182 -18.53 -8.76 -17.76
CA PRO A 182 -18.96 -9.56 -18.92
C PRO A 182 -20.08 -10.58 -18.65
N ASP A 183 -20.21 -11.05 -17.41
CA ASP A 183 -21.27 -11.95 -16.96
C ASP A 183 -22.57 -11.23 -16.58
N GLY A 184 -22.59 -9.89 -16.63
CA GLY A 184 -23.70 -9.04 -16.20
C GLY A 184 -23.66 -8.67 -14.72
N THR A 185 -22.67 -9.13 -13.95
CA THR A 185 -22.49 -8.71 -12.56
C THR A 185 -22.17 -7.21 -12.51
N ILE A 186 -22.83 -6.48 -11.61
CA ILE A 186 -22.53 -5.06 -11.40
C ILE A 186 -21.33 -4.92 -10.46
N ALA A 187 -20.25 -4.34 -10.96
CA ALA A 187 -19.10 -3.92 -10.18
C ALA A 187 -19.30 -2.50 -9.67
N TYR A 188 -18.99 -2.30 -8.38
CA TYR A 188 -19.00 -1.02 -7.70
C TYR A 188 -17.55 -0.61 -7.45
N PRO A 189 -16.92 0.19 -8.31
CA PRO A 189 -15.62 0.79 -8.00
C PRO A 189 -15.79 1.74 -6.81
N MET A 190 -14.94 1.59 -5.79
CA MET A 190 -15.06 2.35 -4.55
C MET A 190 -13.72 2.95 -4.12
N TRP A 191 -13.76 4.20 -3.66
CA TRP A 191 -12.59 4.98 -3.33
C TRP A 191 -12.62 5.44 -1.87
N ARG A 192 -11.49 5.41 -1.19
CA ARG A 192 -11.35 5.88 0.19
C ARG A 192 -10.10 6.74 0.31
N TYR A 193 -10.27 7.98 0.76
CA TYR A 193 -9.15 8.87 1.06
C TYR A 193 -8.56 8.59 2.46
N PRO A 194 -7.24 8.68 2.62
CA PRO A 194 -6.60 8.56 3.92
C PRO A 194 -7.01 9.73 4.82
N GLY A 195 -7.08 9.48 6.14
CA GLY A 195 -7.43 10.53 7.10
C GLY A 195 -8.91 10.90 7.21
N GLN A 196 -9.80 10.41 6.33
CA GLN A 196 -11.23 10.57 6.51
C GLN A 196 -11.75 9.65 7.63
N ARG A 197 -11.59 10.11 8.88
CA ARG A 197 -12.48 9.71 9.97
C ARG A 197 -13.85 10.31 9.68
N ARG A 198 -14.89 9.47 9.68
CA ARG A 198 -16.29 9.91 9.61
C ARG A 198 -16.52 11.11 10.56
N PRO A 199 -17.14 12.20 10.11
CA PRO A 199 -17.73 13.15 11.05
C PRO A 199 -18.92 12.45 11.71
N GLY A 200 -18.82 12.15 13.01
CA GLY A 200 -19.99 11.69 13.78
C GLY A 200 -19.74 10.60 14.81
N HIS A 201 -19.02 10.91 15.89
CA HIS A 201 -19.45 10.58 17.25
C HIS A 201 -18.68 11.48 18.23
N HIS A 202 -19.29 12.61 18.58
CA HIS A 202 -18.94 13.33 19.79
C HIS A 202 -19.30 12.45 20.99
N SER A 203 -18.36 11.61 21.43
CA SER A 203 -18.40 11.08 22.79
C SER A 203 -17.68 12.06 23.70
N SER A 204 -18.48 12.68 24.55
CA SER A 204 -18.15 13.58 25.66
C SER A 204 -16.78 13.35 26.30
N THR A 205 -16.05 14.46 26.43
CA THR A 205 -15.21 14.84 27.58
C THR A 205 -14.86 13.70 28.55
N ARG A 206 -13.63 13.19 28.42
CA ARG A 206 -12.95 12.48 29.52
C ARG A 206 -11.75 13.30 29.97
N THR A 207 -11.94 13.95 31.11
CA THR A 207 -10.97 14.75 31.86
C THR A 207 -9.65 13.99 32.03
N ARG A 208 -8.55 14.60 31.57
CA ARG A 208 -7.17 14.13 31.82
C ARG A 208 -6.86 14.28 33.32
N ARG A 209 -6.46 13.18 33.97
CA ARG A 209 -5.69 13.22 35.23
C ARG A 209 -4.20 13.10 34.86
N PRO A 210 -3.28 13.87 35.49
CA PRO A 210 -1.86 13.77 35.21
C PRO A 210 -1.19 12.67 36.07
N ASP A 211 -0.03 12.22 35.57
CA ASP A 211 1.03 11.40 36.18
C ASP A 211 0.88 9.87 36.28
N GLN A 212 1.52 9.19 35.32
CA GLN A 212 2.48 8.11 35.61
C GLN A 212 3.44 7.90 34.43
N PRO A 213 4.77 7.74 34.63
CA PRO A 213 5.73 7.62 33.54
C PRO A 213 5.62 6.24 32.89
N ALA A 214 5.43 6.22 31.56
CA ALA A 214 5.43 5.00 30.78
C ALA A 214 6.85 4.44 30.71
N ARG A 215 7.00 3.20 31.19
CA ARG A 215 8.21 2.39 31.00
C ARG A 215 8.40 2.11 29.51
N THR A 216 9.49 2.61 28.95
CA THR A 216 9.94 2.31 27.58
C THR A 216 10.55 0.91 27.55
N HIS A 217 10.01 0.05 26.68
CA HIS A 217 10.69 -1.19 26.26
C HIS A 217 11.45 -0.90 24.95
N PRO A 218 12.69 -1.40 24.78
CA PRO A 218 13.62 -0.91 23.77
C PRO A 218 13.62 -1.82 22.54
N LEU A 219 13.04 -1.36 21.42
CA LEU A 219 13.23 -1.97 20.09
C LEU A 219 13.04 -0.96 18.92
N ASN A 220 13.00 0.36 19.15
CA ASN A 220 12.63 1.34 18.11
C ASN A 220 13.43 2.66 18.11
N ASP A 221 14.65 2.67 18.66
CA ASP A 221 15.40 3.91 18.97
C ASP A 221 16.30 4.43 17.83
N LEU A 222 15.96 4.11 16.57
CA LEU A 222 16.70 4.64 15.42
C LEU A 222 16.18 6.05 15.11
N SER A 223 16.93 7.07 15.52
CA SER A 223 16.63 8.48 15.20
C SER A 223 17.19 8.88 13.84
N ILE A 224 16.49 9.73 13.10
CA ILE A 224 17.00 10.35 11.87
C ILE A 224 18.03 11.42 12.26
N ARG A 225 19.28 11.23 11.82
CA ARG A 225 20.44 12.06 12.21
C ARG A 225 20.78 13.14 11.18
N ILE A 226 20.37 12.94 9.93
CA ILE A 226 20.65 13.88 8.85
C ILE A 226 19.57 13.76 7.77
N ILE A 227 19.25 14.86 7.11
CA ILE A 227 18.34 14.91 5.95
C ILE A 227 19.17 15.19 4.70
N LEU A 228 19.04 14.38 3.65
CA LEU A 228 19.66 14.69 2.37
C LEU A 228 18.72 15.58 1.55
N ASP A 229 19.20 16.74 1.14
CA ASP A 229 18.46 17.55 0.16
C ASP A 229 18.66 17.03 -1.28
N THR A 230 17.99 17.71 -2.21
CA THR A 230 18.05 17.40 -3.64
C THR A 230 19.49 17.36 -4.18
N SER A 231 20.34 18.29 -3.76
CA SER A 231 21.73 18.38 -4.23
C SER A 231 22.58 17.21 -3.72
N ALA A 232 22.43 16.84 -2.44
CA ALA A 232 23.12 15.69 -1.88
C ALA A 232 22.68 14.37 -2.53
N ILE A 233 21.38 14.22 -2.83
CA ILE A 233 20.85 13.05 -3.55
C ILE A 233 21.43 12.98 -4.97
N ILE A 234 21.48 14.10 -5.70
CA ILE A 234 22.09 14.15 -7.04
C ILE A 234 23.59 13.82 -6.96
N ALA A 235 24.30 14.36 -5.97
CA ALA A 235 25.71 14.11 -5.77
C ALA A 235 25.99 12.63 -5.46
N PHE A 236 25.17 12.00 -4.61
CA PHE A 236 25.23 10.55 -4.37
C PHE A 236 25.03 9.76 -5.67
N ALA A 237 24.03 10.13 -6.48
CA ALA A 237 23.74 9.47 -7.75
C ALA A 237 24.90 9.61 -8.76
N LYS A 238 25.68 10.69 -8.68
CA LYS A 238 26.92 10.89 -9.44
C LYS A 238 28.14 10.20 -8.85
N GLY A 239 28.00 9.49 -7.72
CA GLY A 239 29.08 8.77 -7.06
C GLY A 239 29.96 9.61 -6.13
N SER A 240 29.41 10.69 -5.54
CA SER A 240 30.14 11.52 -4.57
C SER A 240 30.59 10.72 -3.35
N ILE A 241 31.91 10.67 -3.14
CA ILE A 241 32.53 10.01 -1.98
C ILE A 241 32.12 10.71 -0.68
N ALA A 242 32.13 12.05 -0.66
CA ALA A 242 31.81 12.81 0.56
C ALA A 242 30.38 12.54 1.07
N VAL A 243 29.40 12.47 0.16
CA VAL A 243 28.02 12.12 0.54
C VAL A 243 27.94 10.66 0.97
N GLY A 244 28.64 9.76 0.27
CA GLY A 244 28.73 8.35 0.64
C GLY A 244 29.33 8.13 2.04
N GLU A 245 30.38 8.85 2.40
CA GLU A 245 31.01 8.80 3.73
C GLU A 245 30.07 9.31 4.83
N ALA A 246 29.34 10.41 4.57
CA ALA A 246 28.36 10.92 5.53
C ALA A 246 27.22 9.91 5.78
N ILE A 247 26.74 9.25 4.72
CA ILE A 247 25.74 8.17 4.83
C ILE A 247 26.29 7.00 5.64
N ALA A 248 27.51 6.56 5.33
CA ALA A 248 28.17 5.45 6.02
C ALA A 248 28.37 5.75 7.51
N ALA A 249 28.84 6.96 7.86
CA ALA A 249 29.03 7.38 9.24
C ALA A 249 27.71 7.33 10.04
N VAL A 250 26.61 7.80 9.46
CA VAL A 250 25.28 7.72 10.09
C VAL A 250 24.86 6.26 10.29
N ALA A 251 25.09 5.40 9.30
CA ALA A 251 24.72 3.98 9.39
C ALA A 251 25.56 3.22 10.44
N ASP A 252 26.87 3.49 10.51
CA ASP A 252 27.80 2.86 11.45
C ASP A 252 27.50 3.24 12.91
N GLU A 253 27.01 4.46 13.14
CA GLU A 253 26.52 4.92 14.44
C GLU A 253 25.13 4.37 14.81
N GLY A 254 24.51 3.57 13.94
CA GLY A 254 23.15 3.08 14.13
C GLY A 254 22.10 4.18 13.99
N GLY A 255 22.36 5.22 13.20
CA GLY A 255 21.40 6.27 12.86
C GLY A 255 20.70 6.02 11.52
N LEU A 256 19.65 6.81 11.25
CA LEU A 256 19.01 6.86 9.93
C LEU A 256 19.33 8.18 9.23
N PHE A 257 19.39 8.16 7.90
CA PHE A 257 19.34 9.37 7.09
C PHE A 257 17.97 9.50 6.41
N GLY A 258 17.44 10.71 6.41
CA GLY A 258 16.14 11.04 5.86
C GLY A 258 16.24 11.43 4.39
N LEU A 259 15.29 10.95 3.59
CA LEU A 259 15.14 11.24 2.17
C LEU A 259 13.76 11.86 1.93
N PRO A 260 13.61 13.19 1.91
CA PRO A 260 12.34 13.81 1.56
C PRO A 260 11.91 13.40 0.14
N VAL A 261 10.68 12.92 -0.02
CA VAL A 261 10.17 12.43 -1.31
C VAL A 261 10.21 13.51 -2.39
N MET A 262 10.03 14.78 -2.01
CA MET A 262 10.12 15.92 -2.93
C MET A 262 11.56 16.11 -3.46
N CYS A 263 12.58 15.87 -2.63
CA CYS A 263 13.97 15.93 -3.04
C CYS A 263 14.36 14.75 -3.94
N LEU A 264 13.84 13.55 -3.67
CA LEU A 264 14.01 12.39 -4.56
C LEU A 264 13.36 12.62 -5.93
N ALA A 265 12.12 13.13 -5.94
CA ALA A 265 11.42 13.46 -7.18
C ALA A 265 12.14 14.55 -7.98
N GLU A 266 12.66 15.57 -7.31
CA GLU A 266 13.41 16.65 -7.94
C GLU A 266 14.78 16.19 -8.47
N ALA A 267 15.47 15.31 -7.74
CA ALA A 267 16.71 14.68 -8.20
C ALA A 267 16.47 13.82 -9.45
N SER A 268 15.41 13.02 -9.46
CA SER A 268 14.99 12.23 -10.64
C SER A 268 14.64 13.14 -11.82
N ARG A 269 13.86 14.21 -11.59
CA ARG A 269 13.52 15.23 -12.59
C ARG A 269 14.76 15.91 -13.17
N SER A 270 15.80 16.07 -12.36
CA SER A 270 17.09 16.66 -12.73
C SER A 270 18.06 15.67 -13.38
N GLY A 271 17.62 14.45 -13.69
CA GLY A 271 18.39 13.45 -14.44
C GLY A 271 19.35 12.61 -13.59
N ALA A 272 19.13 12.50 -12.28
CA ALA A 272 19.86 11.54 -11.46
C ALA A 272 19.61 10.09 -11.92
N ASP A 273 20.66 9.26 -11.88
CA ASP A 273 20.61 7.85 -12.30
C ASP A 273 19.57 7.05 -11.47
N PRO A 274 18.51 6.51 -12.09
CA PRO A 274 17.47 5.74 -11.39
C PRO A 274 18.01 4.56 -10.58
N ILE A 275 19.03 3.85 -11.07
CA ILE A 275 19.61 2.70 -10.36
C ILE A 275 20.26 3.17 -9.06
N ARG A 276 20.94 4.31 -9.09
CA ARG A 276 21.56 4.89 -7.90
C ARG A 276 20.53 5.45 -6.92
N LEU A 277 19.44 6.03 -7.41
CA LEU A 277 18.33 6.45 -6.56
C LEU A 277 17.69 5.24 -5.85
N ASP A 278 17.47 4.14 -6.57
CA ASP A 278 16.93 2.90 -5.99
C ASP A 278 17.89 2.32 -4.94
N LEU A 279 19.21 2.36 -5.17
CA LEU A 279 20.19 1.95 -4.16
C LEU A 279 20.13 2.81 -2.90
N LEU A 280 19.97 4.13 -3.06
CA LEU A 280 19.87 5.05 -1.92
C LEU A 280 18.59 4.80 -1.11
N VAL A 281 17.44 4.64 -1.79
CA VAL A 281 16.13 4.40 -1.16
C VAL A 281 16.08 3.04 -0.45
N ASN A 282 16.71 2.01 -1.03
CA ASN A 282 16.73 0.66 -0.45
C ASN A 282 17.86 0.45 0.56
N HIS A 283 18.65 1.48 0.88
CA HIS A 283 19.69 1.38 1.89
C HIS A 283 19.07 1.10 3.27
N PRO A 284 19.62 0.18 4.09
CA PRO A 284 19.00 -0.22 5.36
C PRO A 284 18.88 0.92 6.38
N ALA A 285 19.71 1.96 6.28
CA ALA A 285 19.65 3.17 7.10
C ALA A 285 18.87 4.34 6.46
N ALA A 286 18.21 4.14 5.32
CA ALA A 286 17.40 5.17 4.68
C ALA A 286 15.98 5.23 5.27
N ALA A 287 15.46 6.44 5.45
CA ALA A 287 14.07 6.69 5.77
C ALA A 287 13.46 7.68 4.77
N VAL A 288 12.51 7.25 3.94
CA VAL A 288 11.81 8.14 3.00
C VAL A 288 10.75 8.95 3.76
N LEU A 289 10.79 10.28 3.61
CA LEU A 289 9.98 11.22 4.38
C LEU A 289 8.96 11.95 3.51
N THR A 290 7.78 12.16 4.09
CA THR A 290 6.71 12.96 3.50
C THR A 290 6.38 14.13 4.40
N VAL A 291 5.87 15.23 3.83
CA VAL A 291 5.38 16.36 4.62
C VAL A 291 4.08 15.95 5.30
N ASP A 292 4.02 16.10 6.64
CA ASP A 292 2.77 15.92 7.39
C ASP A 292 1.70 16.89 6.84
N PRO A 293 0.55 16.40 6.34
CA PRO A 293 -0.52 17.23 5.80
C PRO A 293 -1.03 18.29 6.78
N LEU A 294 -0.94 18.06 8.09
CA LEU A 294 -1.35 19.02 9.11
C LEU A 294 -0.38 20.21 9.23
N LYS A 295 0.87 20.05 8.78
CA LYS A 295 1.91 21.09 8.79
C LYS A 295 1.96 21.91 7.51
N TRP A 296 0.97 21.81 6.63
CA TRP A 296 0.93 22.53 5.35
C TRP A 296 1.15 24.06 5.48
N ARG A 297 0.73 24.69 6.58
CA ARG A 297 0.97 26.12 6.83
C ARG A 297 2.45 26.44 7.07
N ALA A 298 3.12 25.62 7.89
CA ALA A 298 4.55 25.76 8.15
C ALA A 298 5.34 25.51 6.86
N PHE A 299 4.98 24.46 6.13
CA PHE A 299 5.52 24.16 4.81
C PHE A 299 5.36 25.35 3.85
N ALA A 300 4.15 25.91 3.71
CA ALA A 300 3.89 27.06 2.84
C ALA A 300 4.69 28.32 3.22
N VAL A 301 4.96 28.55 4.51
CA VAL A 301 5.83 29.64 4.98
C VAL A 301 7.27 29.41 4.50
N ILE A 302 7.78 28.19 4.65
CA ILE A 302 9.14 27.83 4.23
C ILE A 302 9.23 27.92 2.69
N CYS A 303 8.26 27.39 1.95
CA CYS A 303 8.21 27.47 0.49
C CYS A 303 8.28 28.92 -0.03
N ARG A 304 7.58 29.86 0.62
CA ARG A 304 7.66 31.29 0.24
C ARG A 304 9.04 31.89 0.45
N ARG A 305 9.82 31.36 1.39
CA ARG A 305 11.18 31.83 1.68
C ARG A 305 12.22 31.18 0.77
N THR A 306 12.10 29.89 0.51
CA THR A 306 13.05 29.13 -0.31
C THR A 306 12.80 29.27 -1.80
N GLY A 307 11.55 29.53 -2.22
CA GLY A 307 11.13 29.51 -3.62
C GLY A 307 11.11 28.11 -4.25
N GLN A 308 11.42 27.07 -3.48
CA GLN A 308 11.61 25.69 -3.94
C GLN A 308 10.92 24.72 -2.97
N LEU A 309 10.06 23.83 -3.50
CA LEU A 309 9.23 22.91 -2.72
C LEU A 309 10.05 21.79 -2.07
N ASP A 310 11.04 21.28 -2.79
CA ASP A 310 11.98 20.27 -2.35
C ASP A 310 12.88 20.79 -1.23
N THR A 311 13.50 21.96 -1.39
CA THR A 311 14.28 22.64 -0.34
C THR A 311 13.43 22.90 0.91
N ALA A 312 12.18 23.36 0.72
CA ALA A 312 11.28 23.55 1.84
C ALA A 312 10.92 22.24 2.56
N SER A 313 10.84 21.13 1.81
CA SER A 313 10.55 19.81 2.36
C SER A 313 11.72 19.29 3.19
N ALA A 314 12.95 19.48 2.72
CA ALA A 314 14.16 19.13 3.45
C ALA A 314 14.29 19.92 4.76
N LEU A 315 14.08 21.24 4.71
CA LEU A 315 14.14 22.10 5.90
C LEU A 315 13.05 21.77 6.92
N LEU A 316 11.83 21.47 6.48
CA LEU A 316 10.75 21.08 7.38
C LEU A 316 11.03 19.72 8.02
N ALA A 317 11.55 18.74 7.26
CA ALA A 317 11.94 17.45 7.79
C ALA A 317 13.08 17.57 8.80
N ALA A 318 14.09 18.39 8.52
CA ALA A 318 15.20 18.65 9.43
C ALA A 318 14.73 19.26 10.76
N ALA A 319 13.80 20.22 10.70
CA ALA A 319 13.19 20.80 11.89
C ALA A 319 12.35 19.79 12.69
N ASP A 320 11.65 18.87 12.00
CA ASP A 320 10.82 17.86 12.64
C ASP A 320 11.63 16.78 13.37
N HIS A 321 12.84 16.50 12.89
CA HIS A 321 13.75 15.50 13.44
C HIS A 321 14.90 16.09 14.27
N ASP A 322 14.93 17.42 14.42
CA ASP A 322 15.99 18.16 15.13
C ASP A 322 17.40 17.80 14.63
N CYS A 323 17.59 17.81 13.32
CA CYS A 323 18.83 17.39 12.67
C CYS A 323 19.24 18.31 11.52
N ALA A 324 20.46 18.10 11.02
CA ALA A 324 21.02 18.92 9.94
C ALA A 324 20.55 18.45 8.55
N VAL A 325 20.56 19.38 7.59
CA VAL A 325 20.44 19.07 6.16
C VAL A 325 21.85 18.90 5.59
N LEU A 326 22.08 17.78 4.90
CA LEU A 326 23.23 17.55 4.05
C LEU A 326 22.91 18.08 2.64
N SER A 327 23.77 18.96 2.16
CA SER A 327 23.77 19.49 0.80
C SER A 327 25.09 19.14 0.10
N GLU A 328 25.14 19.21 -1.23
CA GLU A 328 26.36 18.97 -2.02
C GLU A 328 27.49 19.96 -1.67
N HIS A 329 27.11 21.17 -1.23
CA HIS A 329 28.03 22.22 -0.78
C HIS A 329 27.59 22.71 0.62
N PRO A 330 28.52 22.75 1.60
CA PRO A 330 28.22 23.18 2.98
C PRO A 330 27.86 24.67 3.10
#